data_AF-A0A4Q3SBF8-F1
#
_entry.id   AF-A0A4Q3SBF8-F1
#
_cell.length_a   1.000
_cell.length_b   1.000
_cell.length_c   1.000
_cell.angle_alpha   90.00
_cell.angle_beta   90.00
_cell.angle_gamma   90.00
#
_symmetry.space_group_name_H-M   'P 1'
#
loop_
_entity.id
_entity.type
_entity.pdbx_description
1 polymer ?
#
loop_
_entity_poly.entity_id
_entity_poly.type
_entity_poly.pdbx_seq_one_letter_code
_entity_poly.pdbx_strand_id
1 'polypeptide(L)'
;MDLKQKATLGGLLIALGTTYGDIGTSPLYVLNAITSGKVINETLVVGSLSLIIWTLTLQTTIKYVILTLQADNRGEGGIFSLFALVRRRKKWLVFPAIIGGAALLADGMLTPAFSVTSAIEGLKHVPDLHDIS
;
A
#
# COMPACT_ATOMS: atom_id res chain seq x y z
N MET A 1 -0.57 -25.38 -22.98
CA MET A 1 -1.58 -24.31 -22.98
C MET A 1 -0.85 -23.03 -22.61
N ASP A 2 -0.21 -22.40 -23.60
CA ASP A 2 0.60 -21.19 -23.43
C ASP A 2 -0.32 -19.95 -23.36
N LEU A 3 -0.70 -19.55 -22.15
CA LEU A 3 -1.24 -18.20 -21.94
C LEU A 3 -0.07 -17.21 -21.93
N LYS A 4 0.37 -16.76 -23.11
CA LYS A 4 1.08 -15.47 -23.21
C LYS A 4 0.06 -14.36 -22.97
N GLN A 5 -0.22 -14.06 -21.71
CA GLN A 5 -1.08 -12.96 -21.28
C GLN A 5 -0.38 -11.65 -21.68
N LYS A 6 -0.74 -11.11 -22.84
CA LYS A 6 -0.20 -9.82 -23.30
C LYS A 6 -0.76 -8.75 -22.37
N ALA A 7 0.12 -8.08 -21.62
CA ALA A 7 -0.25 -6.92 -20.83
C ALA A 7 -0.97 -5.92 -21.75
N THR A 8 -2.25 -5.69 -21.46
CA THR A 8 -3.08 -4.75 -22.23
C THR A 8 -2.88 -3.36 -21.64
N LEU A 9 -2.90 -2.31 -22.46
CA LEU A 9 -2.71 -0.92 -22.00
C LEU A 9 -3.65 -0.57 -20.83
N GLY A 10 -4.91 -1.02 -20.90
CA GLY A 10 -5.88 -0.86 -19.81
C GLY A 10 -5.48 -1.57 -18.52
N GLY A 11 -4.88 -2.77 -18.61
CA GLY A 11 -4.37 -3.49 -17.43
C GLY A 11 -3.18 -2.78 -16.79
N LEU A 12 -2.33 -2.14 -17.58
CA LEU A 12 -1.22 -1.32 -17.08
C LEU A 12 -1.73 -0.08 -16.34
N LEU A 13 -2.73 0.62 -16.91
CA LEU A 13 -3.35 1.78 -16.30
C LEU A 13 -4.03 1.43 -14.96
N ILE A 14 -4.75 0.31 -14.90
CA ILE A 14 -5.37 -0.17 -13.67
C ILE A 14 -4.30 -0.53 -12.63
N ALA A 15 -3.25 -1.26 -13.02
CA ALA A 15 -2.17 -1.65 -12.10
C ALA A 15 -1.42 -0.43 -11.54
N LEU A 16 -1.07 0.54 -12.39
CA LEU A 16 -0.43 1.79 -11.98
C LEU A 16 -1.37 2.62 -11.11
N GLY A 17 -2.63 2.77 -11.50
CA GLY A 17 -3.64 3.52 -10.75
C GLY A 17 -3.86 2.94 -9.35
N THR A 18 -4.02 1.63 -9.23
CA THR A 18 -4.17 0.97 -7.92
C THR A 18 -2.90 1.11 -7.07
N THR A 19 -1.70 0.92 -7.65
CA THR A 19 -0.44 1.00 -6.90
C THR A 19 -0.15 2.42 -6.40
N TYR A 20 -0.29 3.43 -7.26
CA TYR A 20 -0.10 4.82 -6.86
C TYR A 20 -1.22 5.33 -5.95
N GLY A 21 -2.45 4.84 -6.14
CA GLY A 21 -3.57 5.11 -5.24
C GLY A 21 -3.30 4.61 -3.83
N ASP A 22 -2.87 3.36 -3.67
CA ASP A 22 -2.56 2.74 -2.38
C ASP A 22 -1.46 3.48 -1.60
N ILE A 23 -0.43 3.94 -2.31
CA ILE A 23 0.65 4.75 -1.72
C ILE A 23 0.13 6.09 -1.18
N GLY A 24 -0.87 6.68 -1.85
CA GLY A 24 -1.39 8.02 -1.55
C GLY A 24 -2.53 8.06 -0.52
N THR A 25 -3.31 6.98 -0.37
CA THR A 25 -4.45 6.96 0.58
C THR A 25 -3.99 6.97 2.04
N SER A 26 -2.95 6.20 2.38
CA SER A 26 -2.48 6.07 3.76
C SER A 26 -2.06 7.41 4.39
N PRO A 27 -1.26 8.27 3.72
CA PRO A 27 -0.95 9.62 4.21
C PRO A 27 -2.18 10.51 4.40
N LEU A 28 -3.17 10.40 3.51
CA LEU A 28 -4.37 11.22 3.53
C LEU A 28 -5.24 10.90 4.76
N TYR A 29 -5.34 9.61 5.11
CA TYR A 29 -5.99 9.18 6.36
C TYR A 29 -5.25 9.67 7.60
N VAL A 30 -3.91 9.57 7.61
CA VAL A 30 -3.11 10.05 8.73
C VAL A 30 -3.27 11.55 8.90
N LEU A 31 -3.25 12.31 7.80
CA LEU A 31 -3.50 13.75 7.82
C LEU A 31 -4.88 14.05 8.38
N ASN A 32 -5.93 13.40 7.86
CA ASN A 32 -7.29 13.58 8.34
C ASN A 32 -7.43 13.23 9.83
N ALA A 33 -6.80 12.16 10.30
CA ALA A 33 -6.80 11.76 11.72
C ALA A 33 -6.09 12.78 12.63
N ILE A 34 -5.02 13.43 12.14
CA ILE A 34 -4.29 14.43 12.92
C ILE A 34 -5.06 15.76 12.97
N THR A 35 -5.73 16.14 11.88
CA THR A 35 -6.45 17.41 11.74
C THR A 35 -7.90 17.35 12.23
N SER A 36 -8.54 16.18 12.21
CA SER A 36 -9.93 16.00 12.65
C SER A 36 -10.12 16.44 14.10
N GLY A 37 -11.06 17.36 14.31
CA GLY A 37 -11.43 17.85 15.64
C GLY A 37 -10.42 18.83 16.28
N LYS A 38 -9.41 19.31 15.54
CA LYS A 38 -8.45 20.32 16.02
C LYS A 38 -8.57 21.62 15.23
N VAL A 39 -8.22 22.74 15.86
CA VAL A 39 -8.09 24.03 15.16
C VAL A 39 -6.92 23.92 14.19
N ILE A 40 -7.20 24.12 12.90
CA ILE A 40 -6.18 24.06 11.86
C ILE A 40 -5.27 25.28 12.01
N ASN A 41 -4.05 25.04 12.48
CA ASN A 41 -2.99 26.04 12.61
C ASN A 41 -1.83 25.66 11.67
N GLU A 42 -1.08 26.64 11.17
CA GLU A 42 0.05 26.45 10.27
C GLU A 42 1.07 25.45 10.84
N THR A 43 1.37 25.54 12.13
CA THR A 43 2.28 24.60 12.81
C THR A 43 1.76 23.16 12.78
N LEU A 44 0.44 22.96 12.90
CA LEU A 44 -0.17 21.63 12.85
C LEU A 44 -0.06 21.04 11.44
N VAL A 45 -0.35 21.85 10.42
CA VAL A 45 -0.29 21.42 9.01
C VAL A 45 1.14 21.08 8.61
N VAL A 46 2.08 22.00 8.83
CA VAL A 46 3.49 21.83 8.48
C VAL A 46 4.12 20.69 9.29
N GLY A 47 3.82 20.58 10.58
CA GLY A 47 4.28 19.49 11.43
C GLY A 47 3.77 18.13 10.99
N SER A 48 2.48 18.02 10.65
CA SER A 48 1.86 16.78 10.17
C SER A 48 2.46 16.34 8.83
N LEU A 49 2.59 17.27 7.87
CA LEU A 49 3.19 16.98 6.57
C LEU A 49 4.66 16.56 6.70
N SER A 50 5.44 17.23 7.55
CA SER A 50 6.83 16.87 7.81
C SER A 50 6.95 15.46 8.39
N LEU A 51 6.13 15.12 9.38
CA LEU A 51 6.10 13.77 9.98
C LEU A 51 5.72 12.70 8.96
N ILE A 52 4.72 12.95 8.13
CA ILE A 52 4.31 12.03 7.06
C ILE A 52 5.47 11.81 6.08
N ILE A 53 6.09 12.89 5.58
CA ILE A 53 7.18 12.80 4.60
C ILE A 53 8.36 12.01 5.20
N TRP A 54 8.84 12.39 6.38
CA TRP A 54 9.98 11.71 7.01
C TRP A 54 9.67 10.25 7.35
N THR A 55 8.46 9.94 7.81
CA THR A 55 8.05 8.57 8.12
C THR A 55 8.00 7.72 6.85
N LEU A 56 7.41 8.21 5.77
CA LEU A 56 7.37 7.49 4.49
C LEU A 56 8.78 7.27 3.93
N THR A 57 9.64 8.30 3.96
CA THR A 57 11.03 8.19 3.49
C THR A 57 11.82 7.17 4.32
N LEU A 58 11.71 7.21 5.65
CA LEU A 58 12.43 6.28 6.53
C LEU A 58 11.88 4.84 6.41
N GLN A 59 10.55 4.68 6.43
CA GLN A 59 9.90 3.38 6.29
C GLN A 59 10.27 2.71 4.97
N THR A 60 10.20 3.46 3.86
CA THR A 60 10.55 2.90 2.54
C THR A 60 12.02 2.54 2.45
N THR A 61 12.91 3.40 2.96
CA THR A 61 14.35 3.13 2.99
C THR A 61 14.66 1.88 3.81
N ILE A 62 14.15 1.78 5.04
CA ILE A 62 14.47 0.65 5.92
C ILE A 62 13.84 -0.65 5.40
N LYS A 63 12.55 -0.66 5.09
CA LYS A 63 11.83 -1.89 4.69
C LYS A 63 12.20 -2.35 3.29
N TYR A 64 12.39 -1.44 2.34
CA TYR A 64 12.63 -1.82 0.94
C TYR A 64 14.12 -1.89 0.60
N VAL A 65 14.92 -0.88 0.94
CA VAL A 65 16.34 -0.85 0.58
C VAL A 65 17.14 -1.88 1.39
N ILE A 66 16.91 -1.98 2.70
CA ILE A 66 17.71 -2.90 3.53
C ILE A 66 17.19 -4.34 3.41
N LEU A 67 15.88 -4.55 3.53
CA LEU A 67 15.30 -5.90 3.60
C LEU A 67 15.04 -6.52 2.22
N THR A 68 14.58 -5.75 1.25
CA THR A 68 14.14 -6.30 -0.05
C THR A 68 15.30 -6.43 -1.03
N LEU A 69 16.25 -5.48 -1.05
CA LEU A 69 17.45 -5.59 -1.91
C LEU A 69 18.48 -6.60 -1.38
N GLN A 70 18.52 -6.89 -0.07
CA GLN A 70 19.41 -7.93 0.46
C GLN A 70 18.88 -9.35 0.23
N ALA A 71 17.59 -9.48 -0.10
CA ALA A 71 16.94 -10.76 -0.29
C ALA A 71 16.91 -11.17 -1.77
N ASP A 72 18.10 -11.36 -2.34
CA ASP A 72 18.26 -11.86 -3.70
C ASP A 72 18.29 -13.41 -3.69
N ASN A 73 17.38 -14.03 -4.43
CA ASN A 73 17.37 -15.47 -4.67
C ASN A 73 17.62 -15.76 -6.15
N ARG A 74 18.90 -15.80 -6.55
CA ARG A 74 19.33 -16.26 -7.88
C ARG A 74 18.53 -15.63 -9.03
N GLY A 75 18.26 -14.33 -8.97
CA GLY A 75 17.59 -13.59 -10.05
C GLY A 75 16.06 -13.55 -9.97
N GLU A 76 15.42 -14.25 -9.03
CA GLU A 76 14.00 -14.02 -8.70
C GLU A 76 13.92 -13.09 -7.49
N GLY A 77 13.86 -11.78 -7.74
CA GLY A 77 13.67 -10.77 -6.70
C GLY A 77 12.21 -10.70 -6.23
N GLY A 78 12.01 -10.42 -4.94
CA GLY A 78 10.70 -10.06 -4.39
C GLY A 78 10.26 -10.87 -3.16
N ILE A 79 9.15 -10.42 -2.58
CA ILE A 79 8.60 -10.93 -1.32
C ILE A 79 8.17 -12.42 -1.46
N PHE A 80 7.70 -12.82 -2.64
CA PHE A 80 7.33 -14.22 -2.94
C PHE A 80 8.52 -15.17 -3.05
N SER A 81 9.65 -14.71 -3.60
CA SER A 81 10.89 -15.49 -3.66
C SER A 81 11.48 -15.70 -2.26
N LEU A 82 11.40 -14.70 -1.40
CA LEU A 82 11.71 -14.78 0.03
C LEU A 82 10.86 -15.86 0.72
N PHE A 83 9.55 -15.88 0.51
CA PHE A 83 8.67 -16.91 1.07
C PHE A 83 9.02 -18.32 0.58
N ALA A 84 9.37 -18.47 -0.70
CA ALA A 84 9.82 -19.75 -1.26
C ALA A 84 11.16 -20.21 -0.66
N LEU A 85 12.10 -19.29 -0.41
CA LEU A 85 13.40 -19.57 0.22
C LEU A 85 13.26 -19.99 1.69
N VAL A 86 12.44 -19.24 2.42
CA VAL A 86 12.14 -19.44 3.84
C VAL A 86 11.58 -20.85 4.08
N ARG A 87 10.69 -21.32 3.20
CA ARG A 87 10.17 -22.69 3.22
C ARG A 87 11.23 -23.77 3.01
N ARG A 88 12.28 -23.51 2.22
CA ARG A 88 13.38 -24.45 1.97
C ARG A 88 14.41 -24.52 3.10
N ARG A 89 14.52 -23.48 3.93
CA ARG A 89 15.56 -23.41 4.99
C ARG A 89 15.18 -24.18 6.25
N LYS A 90 13.94 -24.09 6.76
CA LYS A 90 13.46 -24.93 7.88
C LYS A 90 11.95 -25.20 7.79
N LYS A 91 11.53 -26.40 8.18
CA LYS A 91 10.11 -26.83 8.13
C LYS A 91 9.14 -25.94 8.94
N TRP A 92 9.58 -25.40 10.08
CA TRP A 92 8.73 -24.54 10.92
C TRP A 92 8.47 -23.15 10.31
N LEU A 93 9.39 -22.66 9.47
CA LEU A 93 9.24 -21.36 8.79
C LEU A 93 8.14 -21.35 7.72
N VAL A 94 7.50 -22.49 7.45
CA VAL A 94 6.30 -22.59 6.61
C VAL A 94 5.10 -21.88 7.22
N PHE A 95 4.90 -21.95 8.53
CA PHE A 95 3.77 -21.29 9.19
C PHE A 95 3.78 -19.76 9.02
N PRO A 96 4.86 -19.03 9.37
CA PRO A 96 4.91 -17.59 9.12
C PRO A 96 4.90 -17.25 7.63
N ALA A 97 5.43 -18.13 6.76
CA ALA A 97 5.36 -17.92 5.31
C ALA A 97 3.93 -17.99 4.76
N ILE A 98 3.12 -18.94 5.24
CA ILE A 98 1.70 -19.05 4.86
C ILE A 98 0.91 -17.85 5.38
N ILE A 99 1.12 -17.46 6.64
CA ILE A 99 0.46 -16.28 7.23
C ILE A 99 0.84 -15.02 6.45
N GLY A 100 2.13 -14.82 6.15
CA GLY A 100 2.59 -13.68 5.38
C GLY A 100 2.07 -13.66 3.95
N GLY A 101 2.01 -14.82 3.28
CA GLY A 101 1.41 -14.94 1.94
C GLY A 101 -0.11 -14.66 1.94
N ALA A 102 -0.83 -15.13 2.96
CA ALA A 102 -2.25 -14.85 3.14
C ALA A 102 -2.49 -13.35 3.44
N ALA A 103 -1.67 -12.74 4.28
CA ALA A 103 -1.75 -11.30 4.57
C ALA A 103 -1.51 -10.46 3.31
N LEU A 104 -0.55 -10.85 2.46
CA LEU A 104 -0.27 -10.15 1.20
C LEU A 104 -1.44 -10.27 0.20
N LEU A 105 -2.07 -11.45 0.11
CA LEU A 105 -3.27 -11.64 -0.70
C LEU A 105 -4.45 -10.81 -0.16
N ALA A 106 -4.63 -10.79 1.16
CA ALA A 106 -5.67 -9.99 1.80
C ALA A 106 -5.45 -8.50 1.54
N ASP A 107 -4.21 -8.01 1.67
CA ASP A 107 -3.83 -6.61 1.39
C ASP A 107 -4.19 -6.22 -0.05
N GLY A 108 -3.80 -7.04 -1.03
CA GLY A 108 -4.13 -6.83 -2.45
C GLY A 108 -5.65 -6.86 -2.76
N MET A 109 -6.45 -7.55 -1.95
CA MET A 109 -7.92 -7.55 -2.07
C MET A 109 -8.58 -6.37 -1.35
N LEU A 110 -7.97 -5.85 -0.29
CA LEU A 110 -8.51 -4.77 0.54
C LEU A 110 -8.31 -3.39 -0.11
N THR A 111 -7.19 -3.16 -0.78
CA THR A 111 -6.86 -1.86 -1.41
C THR A 111 -7.96 -1.32 -2.34
N PRO A 112 -8.55 -2.10 -3.28
CA PRO A 112 -9.64 -1.60 -4.13
C PRO A 112 -10.88 -1.19 -3.32
N ALA A 113 -11.22 -1.96 -2.28
CA ALA A 113 -12.36 -1.67 -1.42
C ALA A 113 -12.14 -0.38 -0.61
N PHE A 114 -10.98 -0.24 0.02
CA PHE A 114 -10.64 0.97 0.77
C PHE A 114 -10.59 2.21 -0.11
N SER A 115 -10.04 2.10 -1.33
CA SER A 115 -9.99 3.20 -2.29
C SER A 115 -11.39 3.70 -2.69
N VAL A 116 -12.34 2.78 -2.94
CA VAL A 116 -13.73 3.13 -3.25
C VAL A 116 -14.42 3.79 -2.05
N THR A 117 -14.24 3.26 -0.84
CA THR A 117 -14.82 3.86 0.37
C THR A 117 -14.28 5.28 0.62
N SER A 118 -12.96 5.50 0.47
CA SER A 118 -12.36 6.83 0.57
C SER A 118 -12.93 7.81 -0.44
N ALA A 119 -13.14 7.37 -1.68
CA ALA A 119 -13.71 8.22 -2.73
C ALA A 119 -15.15 8.65 -2.38
N ILE A 120 -15.96 7.73 -1.83
CA ILE A 120 -17.34 8.01 -1.38
C ILE A 120 -17.32 8.98 -0.19
N GLU A 121 -16.46 8.78 0.79
CA GLU A 121 -16.33 9.69 1.94
C GLU A 121 -15.85 11.08 1.53
N GLY A 122 -14.93 11.17 0.58
CA GLY A 122 -14.50 12.43 -0.02
C GLY A 122 -15.64 13.16 -0.74
N LEU A 123 -16.52 12.42 -1.43
CA LEU A 123 -17.64 12.99 -2.17
C LEU A 123 -18.66 13.71 -1.28
N LYS A 124 -18.86 13.23 -0.04
CA LYS A 124 -19.75 13.87 0.95
C LYS A 124 -19.34 15.29 1.33
N HIS A 125 -18.08 15.66 1.07
CA HIS A 125 -17.57 17.00 1.35
C HIS A 125 -17.77 17.97 0.17
N VAL A 126 -18.36 17.51 -0.95
CA VAL A 126 -18.70 18.35 -2.11
C VAL A 126 -20.16 18.82 -2.00
N PRO A 127 -20.42 20.14 -1.90
CA PRO A 127 -21.76 20.68 -1.63
C PRO A 127 -22.84 20.28 -2.64
N ASP A 128 -22.47 20.11 -3.91
CA ASP A 128 -23.40 19.80 -5.01
C ASP A 128 -23.81 18.32 -5.10
N LEU A 129 -23.21 17.42 -4.30
CA LEU A 129 -23.41 15.96 -4.39
C LEU A 129 -23.85 15.33 -3.05
N HIS A 130 -24.22 16.15 -2.07
CA HIS A 130 -24.59 15.70 -0.72
C HIS A 130 -25.89 14.87 -0.69
N ASP A 131 -26.76 15.00 -1.71
CA ASP A 131 -28.08 14.34 -1.77
C ASP A 131 -28.09 12.97 -2.47
N ILE A 132 -26.98 12.53 -3.08
CA ILE A 132 -26.91 11.28 -3.87
C ILE A 132 -26.09 10.16 -3.20
N SER A 133 -25.57 10.36 -1.98
CA SER A 133 -24.72 9.40 -1.25
C SER A 133 -25.42 8.73 -0.07
#